data_AF-A0A5C6TYU6-F1
#
_entry.id   AF-A0A5C6TYU6-F1
#
_cell.length_a   1.000
_cell.length_b   1.000
_cell.length_c   1.000
_cell.angle_alpha   90.00
_cell.angle_beta   90.00
_cell.angle_gamma   90.00
#
_symmetry.space_group_name_H-M   'P 1'
#
loop_
_entity.id
_entity.type
_entity.pdbx_description
1 polymer ?
#
loop_
_entity_poly.entity_id
_entity_poly.type
_entity_poly.pdbx_seq_one_letter_code
_entity_poly.pdbx_strand_id
1 'polypeptide(L)'
;MTAFRSATDFDVNGVKVDASRARIDDGPVTADSRVEVRGRASDGSIVAERVKVVSASDDMVRGVELHGAIGSLDKTAKTFVLRGVTVSYAGTVTYERGTEAQLADNQNVEVKGALSADGKTLNAVLIRFED
;
A
#
# COMPACT_ATOMS: atom_id res chain seq x y z
N MET A 1 -13.54 1.67 -5.94
CA MET A 1 -14.87 2.30 -5.95
C MET A 1 -15.62 1.85 -7.21
N THR A 2 -16.95 1.74 -7.19
CA THR A 2 -17.76 1.31 -8.36
C THR A 2 -18.56 2.45 -9.00
N ALA A 3 -18.81 3.54 -8.28
CA ALA A 3 -19.33 4.80 -8.81
C ALA A 3 -18.90 5.96 -7.91
N PHE A 4 -18.58 7.13 -8.48
CA PHE A 4 -18.18 8.33 -7.74
C PHE A 4 -19.10 9.49 -8.13
N ARG A 5 -19.77 10.10 -7.16
CA ARG A 5 -20.57 11.32 -7.36
C ARG A 5 -19.91 12.50 -6.68
N SER A 6 -19.39 12.29 -5.46
CA SER A 6 -18.57 13.26 -4.73
C SER A 6 -17.69 12.57 -3.69
N ALA A 7 -16.81 13.32 -3.02
CA ALA A 7 -15.98 12.83 -1.92
C ALA A 7 -16.79 12.25 -0.74
N THR A 8 -18.10 12.54 -0.67
CA THR A 8 -19.01 12.08 0.40
C THR A 8 -20.21 11.28 -0.11
N ASP A 9 -20.32 11.02 -1.42
CA ASP A 9 -21.36 10.18 -2.04
C ASP A 9 -20.75 9.34 -3.16
N PHE A 10 -20.59 8.05 -2.88
CA PHE A 10 -19.95 7.09 -3.77
C PHE A 10 -20.39 5.66 -3.46
N ASP A 11 -20.10 4.74 -4.38
CA ASP A 11 -20.45 3.33 -4.24
C ASP A 11 -19.17 2.48 -4.09
N VAL A 12 -19.20 1.54 -3.14
CA VAL A 12 -18.12 0.56 -2.92
C VAL A 12 -18.70 -0.84 -3.16
N ASN A 13 -18.18 -1.54 -4.18
CA ASN A 13 -18.66 -2.87 -4.57
C ASN A 13 -20.19 -2.96 -4.75
N GLY A 14 -20.79 -1.90 -5.31
CA GLY A 14 -22.25 -1.80 -5.51
C GLY A 14 -23.07 -1.36 -4.30
N VAL A 15 -22.44 -1.10 -3.14
CA VAL A 15 -23.10 -0.56 -1.94
C VAL A 15 -22.96 0.95 -1.92
N LYS A 16 -24.09 1.66 -1.81
CA LYS A 16 -24.09 3.12 -1.68
C LYS A 16 -23.51 3.54 -0.32
N VAL A 17 -22.61 4.51 -0.32
CA VAL A 17 -22.01 5.09 0.88
C VAL A 17 -22.40 6.57 0.99
N ASP A 18 -23.10 6.92 2.07
CA ASP A 18 -23.29 8.30 2.50
C ASP A 18 -22.23 8.64 3.55
N ALA A 19 -21.25 9.44 3.15
CA ALA A 19 -20.16 9.91 4.00
C ALA A 19 -20.29 11.40 4.34
N SER A 20 -21.48 11.99 4.18
CA SER A 20 -21.73 13.42 4.46
C SER A 20 -21.37 13.86 5.88
N ARG A 21 -21.34 12.92 6.83
CA ARG A 21 -20.98 13.14 8.24
C ARG A 21 -19.71 12.41 8.67
N ALA A 22 -19.03 11.74 7.73
CA ALA A 22 -17.88 10.91 8.05
C ALA A 22 -16.64 11.77 8.33
N ARG A 23 -15.79 11.31 9.25
CA ARG A 23 -14.39 11.74 9.30
C ARG A 23 -13.65 11.08 8.13
N ILE A 24 -12.96 11.88 7.33
CA ILE A 24 -12.11 11.40 6.23
C ILE A 24 -10.66 11.47 6.67
N ASP A 25 -9.97 10.32 6.66
CA ASP A 25 -8.57 10.19 7.02
C ASP A 25 -7.71 9.84 5.80
N ASP A 26 -6.43 10.22 5.87
CA ASP A 26 -5.36 9.84 4.94
C ASP A 26 -5.53 10.34 3.49
N GLY A 27 -6.33 11.39 3.28
CA GLY A 27 -6.41 12.16 2.04
C GLY A 27 -7.84 12.42 1.55
N PRO A 28 -8.02 13.17 0.46
CA PRO A 28 -9.32 13.36 -0.15
C PRO A 28 -9.79 12.09 -0.86
N VAL A 29 -11.10 11.82 -0.81
CA VAL A 29 -11.73 10.76 -1.63
C VAL A 29 -11.90 11.28 -3.06
N THR A 30 -11.29 10.60 -4.01
CA THR A 30 -11.44 10.83 -5.45
C THR A 30 -12.05 9.60 -6.13
N ALA A 31 -12.40 9.71 -7.41
CA ALA A 31 -12.97 8.59 -8.17
C ALA A 31 -12.05 7.35 -8.20
N ASP A 32 -10.74 7.56 -8.16
CA ASP A 32 -9.73 6.49 -8.20
C ASP A 32 -9.34 5.97 -6.80
N SER A 33 -9.88 6.56 -5.73
CA SER A 33 -9.56 6.15 -4.37
C SER A 33 -10.01 4.72 -4.08
N ARG A 34 -9.14 3.98 -3.41
CA ARG A 34 -9.51 2.80 -2.61
C ARG A 34 -9.83 3.29 -1.20
N VAL A 35 -10.88 2.75 -0.61
CA VAL A 35 -11.38 3.25 0.68
C VAL A 35 -11.79 2.10 1.59
N GLU A 36 -11.48 2.23 2.88
CA GLU A 36 -12.11 1.46 3.95
C GLU A 36 -13.22 2.32 4.56
N VAL A 37 -14.45 1.81 4.54
CA VAL A 37 -15.62 2.52 5.05
C VAL A 37 -16.12 1.83 6.31
N ARG A 38 -16.27 2.62 7.39
CA ARG A 38 -16.88 2.18 8.65
C ARG A 38 -18.11 3.02 8.92
N GLY A 39 -19.21 2.36 9.24
CA GLY A 39 -20.49 3.00 9.46
C GLY A 39 -21.61 2.01 9.73
N ARG A 40 -22.84 2.52 9.83
CA ARG A 40 -24.03 1.68 9.99
C ARG A 40 -24.61 1.32 8.63
N ALA A 41 -24.88 0.05 8.42
CA ALA A 41 -25.68 -0.40 7.29
C ALA A 41 -27.17 -0.09 7.55
N SER A 42 -27.86 0.46 6.56
CA SER A 42 -29.30 0.71 6.56
C SER A 42 -29.84 0.62 5.13
N ASP A 43 -30.85 -0.22 4.90
CA ASP A 43 -31.57 -0.35 3.63
C ASP A 43 -30.67 -0.48 2.38
N GLY A 44 -29.62 -1.30 2.47
CA GLY A 44 -28.68 -1.53 1.36
C GLY A 44 -27.67 -0.41 1.12
N SER A 45 -27.59 0.57 2.02
CA SER A 45 -26.60 1.64 2.05
C SER A 45 -25.80 1.65 3.35
N ILE A 46 -24.66 2.33 3.35
CA ILE A 46 -23.85 2.57 4.54
C ILE A 46 -23.87 4.07 4.85
N VAL A 47 -24.31 4.43 6.05
CA VAL A 47 -24.09 5.76 6.62
C VAL A 47 -22.73 5.72 7.31
N ALA A 48 -21.72 6.29 6.65
CA ALA A 48 -20.34 6.24 7.08
C ALA A 48 -20.07 7.21 8.25
N GLU A 49 -19.37 6.71 9.24
CA GLU A 49 -18.81 7.49 10.36
C GLU A 49 -17.34 7.80 10.13
N ARG A 50 -16.63 6.91 9.42
CA ARG A 50 -15.24 7.08 9.04
C ARG A 50 -15.00 6.52 7.64
N VAL A 51 -14.28 7.28 6.83
CA VAL A 51 -13.73 6.83 5.54
C VAL A 51 -12.23 6.99 5.61
N LYS A 52 -11.49 5.88 5.49
CA LYS A 52 -10.03 5.92 5.34
C LYS A 52 -9.70 5.79 3.85
N VAL A 53 -9.00 6.77 3.28
CA VAL A 53 -8.45 6.62 1.93
C VAL A 53 -7.24 5.69 2.04
N VAL A 54 -7.39 4.51 1.46
CA VAL A 54 -6.38 3.46 1.49
C VAL A 54 -5.42 3.74 0.34
N SER A 55 -4.20 4.14 0.69
CA SER A 55 -3.12 4.19 -0.28
C SER A 55 -2.71 2.78 -0.69
N ALA A 56 -1.98 2.64 -1.81
CA ALA A 56 -1.34 1.38 -2.15
C ALA A 56 -0.49 0.85 -0.97
N SER A 57 0.01 1.75 -0.12
CA SER A 57 0.74 1.42 1.10
C SER A 57 -0.09 0.84 2.25
N ASP A 58 -1.38 1.15 2.34
CA ASP A 58 -2.27 0.54 3.34
C ASP A 58 -2.73 -0.87 2.94
N ASP A 59 -2.87 -1.14 1.64
CA ASP A 59 -3.08 -2.51 1.14
C ASP A 59 -1.86 -3.41 1.36
N MET A 60 -0.68 -2.83 1.64
CA MET A 60 0.53 -3.58 1.98
C MET A 60 0.44 -4.32 3.31
N VAL A 61 -0.57 -4.04 4.14
CA VAL A 61 -0.90 -4.87 5.32
C VAL A 61 -1.39 -6.27 4.90
N ARG A 62 -1.66 -6.51 3.60
CA ARG A 62 -1.87 -7.86 3.01
C ARG A 62 -0.67 -8.40 2.21
N GLY A 63 0.44 -7.66 2.12
CA GLY A 63 1.67 -8.07 1.45
C GLY A 63 2.61 -8.88 2.36
N VAL A 64 3.64 -9.48 1.78
CA VAL A 64 4.74 -10.10 2.55
C VAL A 64 5.63 -8.98 3.10
N GLU A 65 6.00 -9.11 4.38
CA GLU A 65 6.94 -8.24 5.08
C GLU A 65 8.22 -9.02 5.38
N LEU A 66 9.38 -8.48 4.98
CA LEU A 66 10.70 -9.05 5.23
C LEU A 66 11.60 -7.99 5.85
N HIS A 67 12.41 -8.39 6.82
CA HIS A 67 13.46 -7.54 7.40
C HIS A 67 14.83 -8.14 7.12
N GLY A 68 15.87 -7.31 7.11
CA GLY A 68 17.26 -7.76 7.17
C GLY A 68 18.20 -6.93 6.31
N ALA A 69 19.43 -7.45 6.17
CA ALA A 69 20.46 -6.81 5.38
C ALA A 69 20.26 -7.04 3.88
N ILE A 70 20.38 -5.98 3.09
CA ILE A 70 20.47 -6.04 1.63
C ILE A 70 21.72 -6.86 1.25
N GLY A 71 21.56 -7.82 0.33
CA GLY A 71 22.68 -8.48 -0.34
C GLY A 71 22.49 -8.47 -1.85
N SER A 72 23.58 -8.62 -2.59
CA SER A 72 23.55 -8.73 -4.06
C SER A 72 22.76 -7.61 -4.74
N LEU A 73 22.93 -6.36 -4.30
CA LEU A 73 22.26 -5.22 -4.90
C LEU A 73 22.72 -5.02 -6.36
N ASP A 74 21.76 -5.12 -7.28
CA ASP A 74 21.91 -4.81 -8.69
C ASP A 74 21.12 -3.53 -9.02
N LYS A 75 21.84 -2.41 -9.16
CA LYS A 75 21.26 -1.10 -9.48
C LYS A 75 20.77 -0.97 -10.92
N THR A 76 21.25 -1.83 -11.83
CA THR A 76 20.83 -1.85 -13.23
C THR A 76 19.54 -2.64 -13.37
N ALA A 77 19.46 -3.84 -12.79
CA ALA A 77 18.25 -4.66 -12.78
C ALA A 77 17.18 -4.15 -11.81
N LYS A 78 17.55 -3.24 -10.89
CA LYS A 78 16.72 -2.75 -9.78
C LYS A 78 16.21 -3.90 -8.91
N THR A 79 17.15 -4.73 -8.48
CA THR A 79 16.89 -5.87 -7.60
C THR A 79 17.93 -5.98 -6.49
N PHE A 80 17.57 -6.59 -5.37
CA PHE A 80 18.51 -7.09 -4.37
C PHE A 80 17.98 -8.39 -3.77
N VAL A 81 18.78 -9.04 -2.93
CA VAL A 81 18.40 -10.23 -2.18
C VAL A 81 18.22 -9.87 -0.72
N LEU A 82 17.12 -10.33 -0.12
CA LEU A 82 16.83 -10.19 1.30
C LEU A 82 16.41 -11.54 1.86
N ARG A 83 17.21 -12.10 2.78
CA ARG A 83 16.97 -13.45 3.36
C ARG A 83 16.77 -14.55 2.30
N GLY A 84 17.46 -14.45 1.16
CA GLY A 84 17.36 -15.42 0.06
C GLY A 84 16.18 -15.20 -0.89
N VAL A 85 15.34 -14.19 -0.66
CA VAL A 85 14.26 -13.77 -1.57
C VAL A 85 14.79 -12.64 -2.46
N THR A 86 14.53 -12.71 -3.77
CA THR A 86 14.82 -11.59 -4.67
C THR A 86 13.77 -10.51 -4.45
N VAL A 87 14.19 -9.30 -4.14
CA VAL A 87 13.34 -8.12 -4.04
C VAL A 87 13.51 -7.31 -5.31
N SER A 88 12.43 -7.01 -6.02
CA SER A 88 12.41 -6.03 -7.11
C SER A 88 11.92 -4.69 -6.58
N TYR A 89 12.68 -3.63 -6.86
CA TYR A 89 12.32 -2.23 -6.57
C TYR A 89 12.20 -1.41 -7.86
N ALA A 90 11.92 -2.07 -8.98
CA ALA A 90 11.76 -1.43 -10.29
C ALA A 90 10.41 -0.66 -10.44
N GLY A 91 9.44 -0.94 -9.58
CA GLY A 91 8.12 -0.30 -9.57
C GLY A 91 8.08 1.00 -8.78
N THR A 92 6.86 1.47 -8.49
CA THR A 92 6.65 2.59 -7.56
C THR A 92 6.87 2.13 -6.13
N VAL A 93 7.94 2.60 -5.49
CA VAL A 93 8.31 2.27 -4.12
C VAL A 93 8.29 3.51 -3.24
N THR A 94 7.62 3.43 -2.10
CA THR A 94 7.73 4.43 -1.03
C THR A 94 8.99 4.14 -0.21
N TYR A 95 9.85 5.13 -0.05
CA TYR A 95 11.03 5.02 0.82
C TYR A 95 10.81 5.75 2.13
N GLU A 96 11.09 5.09 3.25
CA GLU A 96 11.03 5.69 4.58
C GLU A 96 12.40 5.66 5.25
N ARG A 97 12.74 6.72 6.00
CA ARG A 97 14.05 6.89 6.68
C ARG A 97 15.26 6.80 5.75
N GLY A 98 15.04 6.95 4.45
CA GLY A 98 16.07 6.95 3.42
C GLY A 98 15.47 7.12 2.04
N THR A 99 16.28 6.81 1.02
CA THR A 99 15.97 7.01 -0.40
C THR A 99 16.54 5.87 -1.22
N GLU A 100 16.05 5.69 -2.46
CA GLU A 100 16.58 4.69 -3.38
C GLU A 100 18.11 4.77 -3.54
N ALA A 101 18.66 5.99 -3.59
CA ALA A 101 20.09 6.22 -3.75
C ALA A 101 20.94 5.64 -2.61
N GLN A 102 20.35 5.49 -1.42
CA GLN A 102 20.99 4.97 -0.22
C GLN A 102 20.96 3.44 -0.12
N LEU A 103 20.28 2.75 -1.06
CA LEU A 103 20.38 1.29 -1.13
C LEU A 103 21.83 0.88 -1.37
N ALA A 104 22.33 0.02 -0.47
CA ALA A 104 23.68 -0.53 -0.46
C ALA A 104 23.67 -1.91 0.20
N ASP A 105 24.60 -2.78 -0.20
CA ASP A 105 24.79 -4.07 0.49
C ASP A 105 25.11 -3.85 1.98
N ASN A 106 24.62 -4.76 2.81
CA ASN A 106 24.67 -4.75 4.28
C ASN A 106 23.80 -3.71 4.98
N GLN A 107 23.05 -2.88 4.24
CA GLN A 107 22.07 -1.97 4.85
C GLN A 107 20.86 -2.76 5.35
N ASN A 108 20.47 -2.57 6.61
CA ASN A 108 19.24 -3.16 7.17
C ASN A 108 18.01 -2.40 6.68
N VAL A 109 17.02 -3.14 6.23
CA VAL A 109 15.74 -2.62 5.74
C VAL A 109 14.57 -3.52 6.14
N GLU A 110 13.41 -2.89 6.28
CA GLU A 110 12.08 -3.50 6.23
C GLU A 110 11.53 -3.32 4.80
N VAL A 111 11.11 -4.41 4.17
CA VAL A 111 10.52 -4.42 2.83
C VAL A 111 9.14 -5.02 2.91
N LYS A 112 8.17 -4.30 2.36
CA LYS A 112 6.80 -4.80 2.18
C LYS A 112 6.44 -4.80 0.70
N GLY A 113 5.78 -5.86 0.26
CA GLY A 113 5.51 -6.06 -1.15
C GLY A 113 4.54 -7.18 -1.49
N ALA A 114 4.27 -7.34 -2.79
CA ALA A 114 3.53 -8.48 -3.32
C ALA A 114 4.51 -9.57 -3.77
N LEU A 115 4.35 -10.77 -3.22
CA LEU A 115 5.14 -11.93 -3.65
C LEU A 115 4.62 -12.42 -5.01
N SER A 116 5.52 -12.73 -5.93
CA SER A 116 5.20 -13.37 -7.21
C SER A 116 4.55 -14.73 -6.98
N ALA A 117 3.77 -15.20 -7.96
CA ALA A 117 3.05 -16.47 -7.86
C ALA A 117 3.96 -17.69 -7.63
N ASP A 118 5.24 -17.61 -8.03
CA ASP A 118 6.24 -18.65 -7.81
C ASP A 118 6.97 -18.52 -6.46
N GLY A 119 6.67 -17.50 -5.67
CA GLY A 119 7.23 -17.29 -4.35
C GLY A 119 8.66 -16.75 -4.32
N LYS A 120 9.25 -16.42 -5.48
CA LYS A 120 10.69 -16.09 -5.58
C LYS A 120 10.99 -14.60 -5.53
N THR A 121 10.06 -13.78 -6.02
CA THR A 121 10.28 -12.34 -6.16
C THR A 121 9.27 -11.56 -5.34
N LEU A 122 9.76 -10.73 -4.43
CA LEU A 122 8.96 -9.73 -3.75
C LEU A 122 8.99 -8.43 -4.56
N ASN A 123 7.86 -8.04 -5.15
CA ASN A 123 7.71 -6.72 -5.77
C ASN A 123 7.47 -5.69 -4.68
N ALA A 124 8.50 -4.93 -4.35
CA ALA A 124 8.46 -3.95 -3.27
C ALA A 124 7.53 -2.80 -3.62
N VAL A 125 6.81 -2.34 -2.60
CA VAL A 125 6.01 -1.11 -2.63
C VAL A 125 6.37 -0.17 -1.47
N LEU A 126 7.11 -0.66 -0.47
CA LEU A 126 7.72 0.11 0.60
C LEU A 126 9.07 -0.50 0.96
N ILE A 127 10.06 0.37 1.11
CA ILE A 127 11.36 0.04 1.70
C ILE A 127 11.65 1.08 2.78
N ARG A 128 11.74 0.61 4.02
CA ARG A 128 12.10 1.44 5.17
C ARG A 128 13.50 1.07 5.64
N PHE A 129 14.34 2.07 5.79
CA PHE A 129 15.68 1.91 6.34
C PHE A 129 15.59 1.72 7.86
N GLU A 130 16.33 0.74 8.36
CA GLU A 130 16.46 0.45 9.80
C GLU A 130 17.82 0.92 10.32
N ASP A 131 17.83 1.29 11.61
CA ASP A 131 19.02 1.75 12.34
C ASP A 131 19.92 0.58 12.77
#